data_AF-A0A955VV65-F1
#
_entry.id   AF-A0A955VV65-F1
#
_cell.length_a   1.000
_cell.length_b   1.000
_cell.length_c   1.000
_cell.angle_alpha   90.00
_cell.angle_beta   90.00
_cell.angle_gamma   90.00
#
_symmetry.space_group_name_H-M   'P 1'
#
loop_
_entity.id
_entity.type
_entity.pdbx_description
1 polymer ?
#
loop_
_entity_poly.entity_id
_entity_poly.type
_entity_poly.pdbx_seq_one_letter_code
_entity_poly.pdbx_strand_id
1 'polypeptide(L)'
;PYTDLLLHDLGDALADSVQEGQATGREWRTAPLIGLRHLRAYLHDGRARTLEDAVLAHDSPGSEAATSVAAWRALTAPERARLRAWLETL
;
A
#
# COMPACT_ATOMS: atom_id res chain seq x y z
N PRO A 1 8.17 0.10 13.67
CA PRO A 1 7.45 0.67 12.51
C PRO A 1 7.58 -0.28 11.30
N TYR A 2 6.46 -0.66 10.68
CA TYR A 2 6.46 -1.56 9.52
C TYR A 2 6.72 -0.76 8.24
N THR A 3 7.99 -0.47 7.97
CA THR A 3 8.48 0.30 6.83
C THR A 3 10.01 0.22 6.82
N ASP A 4 10.62 0.19 5.64
CA ASP A 4 12.06 0.32 5.43
C ASP A 4 12.47 1.74 5.02
N LEU A 5 11.49 2.64 4.79
CA LEU A 5 11.67 4.01 4.31
C LEU A 5 12.38 4.12 2.95
N LEU A 6 12.44 3.03 2.19
CA LEU A 6 12.97 3.02 0.82
C LEU A 6 11.89 3.38 -0.19
N LEU A 7 12.32 3.71 -1.41
CA LEU A 7 11.47 3.88 -2.58
C LEU A 7 11.15 2.53 -3.20
N HIS A 8 9.90 2.35 -3.61
CA HIS A 8 9.43 1.17 -4.31
C HIS A 8 8.60 1.56 -5.52
N ASP A 9 8.79 0.87 -6.65
CA ASP A 9 7.94 1.03 -7.82
C ASP A 9 6.54 0.45 -7.54
N LEU A 10 5.54 1.32 -7.45
CA LEU A 10 4.15 0.95 -7.19
C LEU A 10 3.34 0.66 -8.47
N GLY A 11 3.95 0.81 -9.65
CA GLY A 11 3.34 0.56 -10.94
C GLY A 11 2.55 1.73 -11.52
N ASP A 12 2.14 1.60 -12.79
CA ASP A 12 1.46 2.66 -13.56
C ASP A 12 0.17 3.19 -12.91
N ALA A 13 -0.60 2.34 -12.23
CA ALA A 13 -1.87 2.73 -11.61
C ALA A 13 -1.69 3.61 -10.36
N LEU A 14 -0.50 3.63 -9.78
CA LEU A 14 -0.10 4.48 -8.65
C LEU A 14 1.01 5.45 -9.04
N ALA A 15 1.26 5.61 -10.34
CA ALA A 15 2.16 6.63 -10.82
C ALA A 15 1.50 8.02 -10.72
N ASP A 16 2.26 9.02 -10.29
CA ASP A 16 1.91 10.42 -10.54
C ASP A 16 2.76 11.00 -11.68
N SER A 17 2.63 12.32 -11.90
CA SER A 17 3.38 13.04 -12.95
C SER A 17 4.59 13.80 -12.39
N VAL A 18 5.00 13.52 -11.16
CA VAL A 18 6.06 14.22 -10.45
C VAL A 18 7.35 13.41 -10.53
N GLN A 19 8.45 14.09 -10.83
CA GLN A 19 9.80 13.50 -10.75
C GLN A 19 10.60 14.25 -9.71
N GLU A 20 11.16 13.54 -8.75
CA GLU A 20 11.98 14.11 -7.67
C GLU A 20 13.40 13.54 -7.73
N GLY A 21 14.31 14.30 -8.35
CA GLY A 21 15.68 13.86 -8.57
C GLY A 21 15.73 12.65 -9.51
N GLN A 22 16.14 11.50 -8.98
CA GLN A 22 16.18 10.22 -9.72
C GLN A 22 14.90 9.39 -9.55
N ALA A 23 14.04 9.73 -8.58
CA ALA A 23 12.78 9.04 -8.36
C ALA A 23 11.78 9.44 -9.44
N THR A 24 11.19 8.45 -10.10
CA THR A 24 10.08 8.59 -11.03
C THR A 24 8.75 8.70 -10.29
N GLY A 25 7.70 9.15 -10.97
CA GLY A 25 6.35 9.23 -10.37
C GLY A 25 5.76 7.88 -9.96
N ARG A 26 6.37 6.76 -10.37
CA ARG A 26 6.01 5.40 -9.96
C ARG A 26 6.61 5.01 -8.60
N GLU A 27 7.64 5.72 -8.17
CA GLU A 27 8.41 5.35 -6.99
C GLU A 27 7.95 6.11 -5.76
N TRP A 28 7.47 5.37 -4.77
CA TRP A 28 6.97 5.95 -3.53
C TRP A 28 7.71 5.39 -2.33
N ARG A 29 7.99 6.27 -1.37
CA ARG A 29 8.54 5.85 -0.09
C ARG A 29 7.50 5.09 0.71
N THR A 30 7.86 3.94 1.29
CA THR A 30 6.93 3.21 2.19
C THR A 30 6.54 4.07 3.39
N ALA A 31 5.23 4.28 3.59
CA ALA A 31 4.71 4.97 4.75
C ALA A 31 4.74 4.04 5.98
N PRO A 32 5.11 4.51 7.18
CA PRO A 32 5.02 3.70 8.39
C PRO A 32 3.58 3.27 8.66
N LEU A 33 3.34 1.98 8.94
CA LEU A 33 1.99 1.50 9.28
C LEU A 33 1.54 1.83 10.73
N ILE A 34 2.39 2.47 11.53
CA ILE A 34 2.02 2.92 12.88
C ILE A 34 0.94 4.00 12.77
N GLY A 35 -0.18 3.82 13.48
CA GLY A 35 -1.27 4.79 13.47
C GLY A 35 -2.20 4.71 12.25
N LEU A 36 -2.15 3.66 11.42
CA LEU A 36 -3.10 3.47 10.31
C LEU A 36 -4.56 3.57 10.74
N ARG A 37 -4.88 3.15 11.98
CA ARG A 37 -6.22 3.23 12.58
C ARG A 37 -6.79 4.65 12.64
N HIS A 38 -5.95 5.67 12.59
CA HIS A 38 -6.36 7.08 12.64
C HIS A 38 -6.57 7.68 11.25
N LEU A 39 -6.19 6.97 10.18
CA LEU A 39 -6.36 7.45 8.81
C LEU A 39 -7.79 7.22 8.31
N ARG A 40 -8.27 8.14 7.48
CA ARG A 40 -9.59 8.08 6.81
C ARG A 40 -9.49 7.84 5.30
N ALA A 41 -8.27 7.82 4.78
CA ALA A 41 -7.93 7.64 3.39
C ALA A 41 -6.54 7.00 3.31
N TYR A 42 -6.31 6.18 2.29
CA TYR A 42 -5.04 5.51 2.03
C TYR A 42 -4.54 5.86 0.64
N LEU A 43 -3.28 5.49 0.36
CA LEU A 43 -2.52 5.85 -0.83
C LEU A 43 -2.19 7.35 -0.86
N HIS A 44 -1.21 7.74 -1.68
CA HIS A 44 -0.76 9.13 -1.78
C HIS A 44 -1.82 10.06 -2.40
N ASP A 45 -2.72 9.51 -3.23
CA ASP A 45 -3.83 10.21 -3.87
C ASP A 45 -5.13 10.19 -3.02
N GLY A 46 -5.13 9.47 -1.90
CA GLY A 46 -6.26 9.39 -0.98
C GLY A 46 -7.51 8.69 -1.53
N ARG A 47 -7.43 7.99 -2.66
CA ARG A 47 -8.61 7.41 -3.33
C ARG A 47 -9.20 6.21 -2.59
N ALA A 48 -8.38 5.47 -1.84
CA ALA A 48 -8.82 4.28 -1.10
C ALA A 48 -9.40 4.66 0.27
N ARG A 49 -10.60 4.17 0.57
CA ARG A 49 -11.30 4.41 1.85
C ARG A 49 -11.24 3.23 2.82
N THR A 50 -10.80 2.08 2.35
CA THR A 50 -10.61 0.88 3.18
C THR A 50 -9.20 0.32 2.99
N LEU A 51 -8.71 -0.43 3.98
CA LEU A 51 -7.44 -1.15 3.88
C LEU A 51 -7.45 -2.15 2.73
N GLU A 52 -8.59 -2.78 2.45
CA GLU A 52 -8.71 -3.73 1.35
C GLU A 52 -8.62 -3.04 -0.01
N ASP A 53 -9.32 -1.93 -0.21
CA ASP A 53 -9.18 -1.13 -1.44
C ASP A 53 -7.74 -0.64 -1.61
N ALA A 54 -7.09 -0.23 -0.51
CA ALA A 54 -5.71 0.20 -0.53
C ALA A 54 -4.78 -0.93 -0.97
N VAL A 55 -4.89 -2.12 -0.37
CA VAL A 55 -4.08 -3.29 -0.73
C VAL A 55 -4.31 -3.68 -2.19
N LEU A 56 -5.57 -3.78 -2.62
CA LEU A 56 -5.89 -4.17 -3.99
C LEU A 56 -5.47 -3.13 -5.03
N ALA A 57 -5.45 -1.84 -4.69
CA ALA A 57 -4.98 -0.79 -5.59
C ALA A 57 -3.48 -0.84 -5.90
N HIS A 58 -2.69 -1.60 -5.14
CA HIS A 58 -1.28 -1.88 -5.45
C HIS A 58 -1.12 -2.94 -6.55
N ASP A 59 -2.21 -3.57 -7.00
CA ASP A 59 -2.22 -4.47 -8.14
C ASP A 59 -2.08 -3.67 -9.45
N SER A 60 -0.85 -3.36 -9.81
CA SER A 60 -0.54 -2.51 -10.94
C SER A 60 0.57 -3.12 -11.81
N PRO A 61 0.53 -2.94 -13.15
CA PRO A 61 1.61 -3.36 -14.03
C PRO A 61 2.98 -2.85 -13.58
N GLY A 62 3.93 -3.77 -13.44
CA GLY A 62 5.30 -3.47 -12.99
C GLY A 62 5.44 -3.11 -11.51
N SER A 63 4.39 -3.24 -10.69
CA SER A 63 4.47 -2.98 -9.25
C SER A 63 5.26 -4.06 -8.52
N GLU A 64 6.17 -3.64 -7.64
CA GLU A 64 6.87 -4.54 -6.72
C GLU A 64 5.91 -5.18 -5.68
N ALA A 65 4.72 -4.60 -5.49
CA ALA A 65 3.73 -5.08 -4.53
C ALA A 65 2.94 -6.31 -5.03
N ALA A 66 3.14 -6.75 -6.27
CA ALA A 66 2.35 -7.83 -6.89
C ALA A 66 2.29 -9.12 -6.03
N THR A 67 3.42 -9.54 -5.46
CA THR A 67 3.47 -10.74 -4.59
C THR A 67 2.65 -10.54 -3.32
N SER A 68 2.70 -9.36 -2.71
CA SER A 68 1.93 -9.01 -1.50
C SER A 68 0.42 -8.97 -1.79
N VAL A 69 0.03 -8.42 -2.94
CA VAL A 69 -1.38 -8.43 -3.40
C VAL A 69 -1.86 -9.86 -3.63
N ALA A 70 -1.06 -10.70 -4.29
CA ALA A 70 -1.41 -12.11 -4.51
C ALA A 70 -1.58 -12.86 -3.18
N ALA A 71 -0.69 -12.62 -2.22
CA ALA A 71 -0.80 -13.18 -0.88
C ALA A 71 -2.08 -12.72 -0.17
N TRP A 72 -2.45 -11.43 -0.26
CA TRP A 72 -3.72 -10.93 0.27
C TRP A 72 -4.93 -11.61 -0.36
N ARG A 73 -4.96 -11.75 -1.69
CA ARG A 73 -6.04 -12.42 -2.42
C ARG A 73 -6.21 -13.89 -2.01
N ALA A 74 -5.12 -14.55 -1.62
CA ALA A 74 -5.14 -15.93 -1.13
C ALA A 74 -5.66 -16.07 0.31
N LEU A 75 -5.75 -14.99 1.08
CA LEU A 75 -6.26 -15.03 2.45
C LEU A 75 -7.78 -15.30 2.48
N THR A 76 -8.18 -16.18 3.37
CA THR A 76 -9.57 -16.38 3.77
C THR A 76 -10.11 -15.13 4.47
N ALA A 77 -11.44 -15.01 4.59
CA ALA A 77 -12.06 -13.89 5.30
C ALA A 77 -11.62 -13.79 6.78
N PRO A 78 -11.51 -14.90 7.56
CA PRO A 78 -10.98 -14.83 8.91
C PRO A 78 -9.51 -14.38 8.98
N GLU A 79 -8.67 -14.76 8.01
CA GLU A 79 -7.28 -14.31 7.95
C GLU A 79 -7.16 -12.81 7.67
N ARG A 80 -7.95 -12.29 6.72
CA ARG A 80 -8.02 -10.85 6.46
C ARG A 80 -8.50 -10.07 7.69
N ALA A 81 -9.49 -10.60 8.41
CA ALA A 81 -9.97 -9.99 9.65
C ALA A 81 -8.88 -9.95 10.74
N ARG A 82 -8.09 -11.03 10.91
CA ARG A 82 -6.96 -11.05 11.84
C ARG A 82 -5.88 -10.04 11.47
N LEU A 83 -5.52 -9.96 10.18
CA LEU A 83 -4.54 -8.99 9.70
C LEU A 83 -5.01 -7.55 9.94
N ARG A 84 -6.27 -7.24 9.64
CA ARG A 84 -6.87 -5.93 9.94
C ARG A 84 -6.81 -5.60 11.43
N ALA A 85 -7.27 -6.51 12.29
CA ALA A 85 -7.28 -6.30 13.73
C ALA A 85 -5.86 -6.06 14.27
N TRP A 86 -4.87 -6.77 13.72
CA TRP A 86 -3.47 -6.54 14.07
C TRP A 86 -2.97 -5.17 13.62
N LEU A 87 -3.28 -4.73 12.39
CA LEU A 87 -2.93 -3.38 11.90
C LEU A 87 -3.54 -2.27 12.76
N GLU A 88 -4.73 -2.49 13.35
CA GLU A 88 -5.36 -1.54 14.27
C GLU A 88 -4.63 -1.42 15.62
N THR A 89 -3.76 -2.37 15.97
CA THR A 89 -2.93 -2.29 17.19
C THR A 89 -1.65 -1.49 16.99
N LEU A 90 -1.26 -1.22 15.74
CA LEU A 90 -0.04 -0.50 15.39
C LEU A 90 -0.15 1.00 15.63
#